data_AF-A0A9D5MFU7-F1
#
_entry.id   AF-A0A9D5MFU7-F1
#
_cell.length_a   1.000
_cell.length_b   1.000
_cell.length_c   1.000
_cell.angle_alpha   90.00
_cell.angle_beta   90.00
_cell.angle_gamma   90.00
#
_symmetry.space_group_name_H-M   'P 1'
#
loop_
_entity.id
_entity.type
_entity.pdbx_description
1 polymer ?
#
loop_
_entity_poly.entity_id
_entity_poly.type
_entity_poly.pdbx_seq_one_letter_code
_entity_poly.pdbx_strand_id
1 'polypeptide(L)'
;MMEREDFRAWAPQRVDLLAVRGETISFNVEFVESVVELESAAFSCKKDYADSEPVFRKTLSDGISRVDTNLYCVRIAPEDTDIEAGRYVYDLFVGANDDNFAILTGDLLVRDSADERR
;
A
#
# COMPACT_ATOMS: atom_id res chain seq x y z
N MET A 1 4.92 11.06 -36.08
CA MET A 1 5.55 12.06 -35.20
C MET A 1 4.70 12.07 -33.95
N MET A 2 5.12 11.33 -32.91
CA MET A 2 4.35 11.18 -31.68
C MET A 2 4.73 12.33 -30.77
N GLU A 3 3.75 13.17 -30.43
CA GLU A 3 3.97 14.35 -29.60
C GLU A 3 4.36 13.88 -28.19
N ARG A 4 5.48 14.44 -27.70
CA ARG A 4 6.01 14.25 -26.35
C ARG A 4 5.16 15.06 -25.36
N GLU A 5 3.88 14.78 -25.28
CA GLU A 5 3.01 15.35 -24.27
C GLU A 5 2.81 14.30 -23.16
N ASP A 6 3.18 14.70 -21.95
CA ASP A 6 2.90 14.05 -20.67
C ASP A 6 3.66 12.78 -20.26
N PHE A 7 4.99 12.78 -20.39
CA PHE A 7 5.82 12.14 -19.35
C PHE A 7 5.79 13.04 -18.09
N ARG A 8 4.64 13.14 -17.41
CA ARG A 8 4.65 13.46 -15.98
C ARG A 8 5.35 12.28 -15.32
N ALA A 9 6.52 12.52 -14.74
CA ALA A 9 7.17 11.51 -13.91
C ALA A 9 6.16 11.08 -12.83
N TRP A 10 5.58 9.89 -12.97
CA TRP A 10 4.72 9.29 -11.97
C TRP A 10 5.61 8.95 -10.78
N ALA A 11 5.66 9.85 -9.80
CA ALA A 11 6.23 9.54 -8.50
C ALA A 11 5.14 8.89 -7.64
N PRO A 12 5.43 7.79 -6.93
CA PRO A 12 4.50 7.24 -5.96
C PRO A 12 4.13 8.33 -4.95
N GLN A 13 2.87 8.37 -4.53
CA GLN A 13 2.48 9.24 -3.44
C GLN A 13 3.18 8.78 -2.15
N ARG A 14 3.63 9.73 -1.32
CA ARG A 14 4.19 9.42 -0.01
C ARG A 14 3.16 9.70 1.07
N VAL A 15 2.74 8.66 1.78
CA VAL A 15 1.77 8.76 2.89
C VAL A 15 2.28 7.93 4.06
N ASP A 16 2.32 8.51 5.25
CA ASP A 16 2.69 7.76 6.45
C ASP A 16 1.43 7.17 7.09
N LEU A 17 1.51 5.90 7.49
CA LEU A 17 0.45 5.14 8.13
C LEU A 17 0.78 4.94 9.62
N LEU A 18 -0.27 4.90 10.44
CA LEU A 18 -0.18 4.57 11.85
C LEU A 18 -0.99 3.30 12.11
N ALA A 19 -0.36 2.30 12.72
CA ALA A 19 -1.00 1.13 13.28
C ALA A 19 -0.93 1.16 14.80
N VAL A 20 -2.01 0.77 15.45
CA VAL A 20 -1.94 0.19 16.79
C VAL A 20 -1.79 -1.31 16.62
N ARG A 21 -0.87 -1.89 17.38
CA ARG A 21 -0.52 -3.29 17.32
C ARG A 21 -1.75 -4.15 17.60
N GLY A 22 -2.02 -5.13 16.73
CA GLY A 22 -3.19 -6.00 16.82
C GLY A 22 -4.50 -5.35 16.35
N GLU A 23 -4.47 -4.17 15.74
CA GLU A 23 -5.66 -3.56 15.12
C GLU A 23 -5.67 -3.71 13.59
N THR A 24 -6.86 -3.61 13.01
CA THR A 24 -7.02 -3.59 11.55
C THR A 24 -6.75 -2.19 11.00
N ILE A 25 -5.93 -2.09 9.94
CA ILE A 25 -5.87 -0.89 9.10
C ILE A 25 -6.66 -1.16 7.82
N SER A 26 -7.46 -0.18 7.40
CA SER A 26 -8.21 -0.23 6.16
C SER A 26 -8.18 1.14 5.48
N PHE A 27 -7.83 1.17 4.21
CA PHE A 27 -7.93 2.37 3.39
C PHE A 27 -8.30 2.02 1.95
N ASN A 28 -8.92 2.97 1.27
CA ASN A 28 -9.28 2.82 -0.14
C ASN A 28 -8.28 3.53 -1.03
N VAL A 29 -8.03 2.92 -2.19
CA VAL A 29 -7.31 3.52 -3.30
C VAL A 29 -8.28 3.62 -4.47
N GLU A 30 -8.48 4.85 -4.94
CA GLU A 30 -9.30 5.15 -6.11
C GLU A 30 -8.41 5.53 -7.29
N PHE A 31 -8.68 4.95 -8.45
CA PHE A 31 -7.98 5.28 -9.69
C PHE A 31 -8.79 6.27 -10.51
N VAL A 32 -8.18 7.41 -10.83
CA VAL A 32 -8.75 8.45 -11.69
C VAL A 32 -8.26 8.12 -13.10
N GLU A 33 -9.09 7.45 -13.93
CA GLU A 33 -8.91 7.06 -15.36
C GLU A 33 -9.20 5.57 -15.62
N SER A 34 -9.01 5.12 -16.87
CA SER A 34 -9.35 3.85 -17.53
C SER A 34 -8.87 2.54 -16.86
N VAL A 35 -8.32 2.59 -15.64
CA VAL A 35 -7.96 1.40 -14.87
C VAL A 35 -9.24 0.82 -14.29
N VAL A 36 -9.93 0.04 -15.12
CA VAL A 36 -11.18 -0.63 -14.73
C VAL A 36 -10.89 -1.90 -13.95
N GLU A 37 -9.72 -2.51 -14.12
CA GLU A 37 -9.39 -3.77 -13.45
C GLU A 37 -7.89 -3.89 -13.24
N LEU A 38 -7.49 -4.28 -12.02
CA LEU A 38 -6.10 -4.58 -11.71
C LEU A 38 -5.82 -6.05 -12.05
N GLU A 39 -4.73 -6.29 -12.77
CA GLU A 39 -4.20 -7.63 -13.01
C GLU A 39 -3.48 -8.14 -11.76
N SER A 40 -2.86 -7.24 -11.01
CA SER A 40 -2.22 -7.55 -9.73
C SER A 40 -2.20 -6.34 -8.79
N ALA A 41 -2.07 -6.63 -7.50
CA ALA A 41 -1.83 -5.62 -6.46
C ALA A 41 -0.99 -6.24 -5.36
N ALA A 42 -0.09 -5.45 -4.76
CA ALA A 42 0.76 -5.90 -3.67
C ALA A 42 1.08 -4.75 -2.72
N PHE A 43 0.64 -4.88 -1.46
CA PHE A 43 1.10 -4.04 -0.36
C PHE A 43 2.18 -4.81 0.40
N SER A 44 3.39 -4.28 0.52
CA SER A 44 4.48 -4.95 1.25
C SER A 44 4.95 -4.08 2.40
N CYS A 45 5.09 -4.65 3.60
CA CYS A 45 5.68 -3.99 4.76
C CYS A 45 7.02 -4.63 5.10
N LYS A 46 8.06 -3.83 5.33
CA LYS A 46 9.45 -4.27 5.55
C LYS A 46 10.10 -3.47 6.67
N LYS A 47 11.17 -4.00 7.28
CA LYS A 47 11.95 -3.23 8.26
C LYS A 47 12.78 -2.15 7.58
N ASP A 48 13.34 -2.46 6.41
CA ASP A 48 14.10 -1.53 5.56
C ASP A 48 13.75 -1.71 4.07
N TYR A 49 14.01 -0.69 3.25
CA TYR A 49 13.82 -0.75 1.80
C TYR A 49 14.74 -1.78 1.12
N ALA A 50 15.89 -2.06 1.74
CA ALA A 50 16.86 -3.05 1.25
C ALA A 50 16.44 -4.51 1.52
N ASP A 51 15.44 -4.74 2.38
CA ASP A 51 15.03 -6.09 2.76
C ASP A 51 14.31 -6.79 1.60
N SER A 52 14.70 -8.05 1.34
CA SER A 52 14.09 -8.90 0.32
C SER A 52 12.78 -9.54 0.79
N GLU A 53 12.69 -9.83 2.09
CA GLU A 53 11.53 -10.51 2.67
C GLU A 53 10.66 -9.51 3.44
N PRO A 54 9.36 -9.41 3.10
CA PRO A 54 8.45 -8.55 3.84
C PRO A 54 8.09 -9.18 5.19
N VAL A 55 7.87 -8.31 6.19
CA VAL A 55 7.28 -8.69 7.48
C VAL A 55 5.86 -9.22 7.26
N PHE A 56 5.10 -8.54 6.40
CA PHE A 56 3.84 -9.04 5.88
C PHE A 56 3.57 -8.45 4.49
N ARG A 57 2.70 -9.14 3.74
CA ARG A 57 2.29 -8.71 2.41
C ARG A 57 0.81 -8.96 2.19
N LYS A 58 0.11 -8.01 1.59
CA LYS A 58 -1.25 -8.19 1.06
C LYS A 58 -1.23 -8.19 -0.46
N THR A 59 -2.09 -8.98 -1.06
CA THR A 59 -2.21 -9.10 -2.52
C THR A 59 -3.66 -9.03 -2.96
N LEU A 60 -3.88 -8.93 -4.27
CA LEU A 60 -5.23 -9.01 -4.82
C LEU A 60 -5.88 -10.35 -4.41
N SER A 61 -7.10 -10.30 -3.87
CA SER A 61 -7.83 -11.40 -3.24
C SER A 61 -7.32 -11.87 -1.87
N ASP A 62 -6.25 -11.27 -1.33
CA ASP A 62 -5.73 -11.52 0.02
C ASP A 62 -5.36 -10.20 0.70
N GLY A 63 -6.34 -9.57 1.34
CA GLY A 63 -6.21 -8.25 1.96
C GLY A 63 -6.31 -7.07 0.99
N ILE A 64 -6.26 -7.28 -0.33
CA ILE A 64 -6.64 -6.25 -1.31
C ILE A 64 -7.85 -6.74 -2.10
N SER A 65 -8.96 -6.01 -2.07
CA SER A 65 -10.20 -6.37 -2.76
C SER A 65 -10.79 -5.21 -3.52
N ARG A 66 -11.42 -5.51 -4.66
CA ARG A 66 -12.21 -4.55 -5.42
C ARG A 66 -13.51 -4.26 -4.67
N VAL A 67 -13.81 -2.98 -4.48
CA VAL A 67 -15.04 -2.50 -3.80
C VAL A 67 -16.00 -1.88 -4.82
N ASP A 68 -15.47 -1.21 -5.84
CA ASP A 68 -16.23 -0.64 -6.96
C ASP A 68 -15.39 -0.66 -8.24
N THR A 69 -15.89 -0.05 -9.31
CA THR A 69 -15.34 -0.07 -10.66
C THR A 69 -13.88 0.34 -10.68
N ASN A 70 -13.51 1.41 -10.00
CA ASN A 70 -12.16 1.98 -9.92
C ASN A 70 -11.65 2.08 -8.46
N LEU A 71 -12.30 1.38 -7.53
CA LEU A 71 -12.06 1.50 -6.09
C LEU A 71 -11.62 0.16 -5.50
N TYR A 72 -10.46 0.16 -4.86
CA TYR A 72 -9.91 -1.01 -4.18
C TYR A 72 -9.67 -0.70 -2.71
N CYS A 73 -10.00 -1.64 -1.83
CA CYS A 73 -9.72 -1.56 -0.41
C CYS A 73 -8.48 -2.39 -0.10
N VAL A 74 -7.54 -1.78 0.63
CA VAL A 74 -6.42 -2.46 1.28
C VAL A 74 -6.77 -2.63 2.74
N ARG A 75 -6.90 -3.89 3.18
CA ARG A 75 -7.15 -4.30 4.55
C ARG A 75 -5.96 -5.09 5.09
N ILE A 76 -5.33 -4.55 6.13
CA ILE A 76 -4.27 -5.19 6.89
C ILE A 76 -4.93 -5.76 8.15
N ALA A 77 -4.82 -7.07 8.35
CA ALA A 77 -5.52 -7.75 9.43
C ALA A 77 -4.77 -7.58 10.77
N PRO A 78 -5.45 -7.77 11.92
CA PRO A 78 -4.83 -7.67 13.24
C PRO A 78 -3.52 -8.47 13.39
N GLU A 79 -3.48 -9.67 12.84
CA GLU A 79 -2.32 -10.56 12.88
C GLU A 79 -1.11 -10.02 12.13
N ASP A 80 -1.30 -9.16 11.12
CA ASP A 80 -0.19 -8.53 10.39
C ASP A 80 0.35 -7.30 11.13
N THR A 81 -0.48 -6.62 11.92
CA THR A 81 -0.07 -5.47 12.75
C THR A 81 0.39 -5.89 14.14
N ASP A 82 0.19 -7.15 14.55
CA ASP A 82 0.74 -7.74 15.78
C ASP A 82 2.23 -8.05 15.66
N ILE A 83 3.00 -7.04 15.26
CA ILE A 83 4.45 -7.06 15.12
C ILE A 83 5.09 -6.13 16.15
N GLU A 84 6.42 -6.16 16.26
CA GLU A 84 7.15 -5.29 17.19
C GLU A 84 6.85 -3.82 16.91
N ALA A 85 6.56 -3.04 17.96
CA ALA A 85 6.35 -1.61 17.84
C ALA A 85 7.61 -0.95 17.27
N GLY A 86 7.42 -0.02 16.33
CA GLY A 86 8.53 0.56 15.59
C GLY A 86 8.13 1.15 14.25
N ARG A 87 9.13 1.62 13.51
CA ARG A 87 8.96 2.17 12.18
C ARG A 87 9.34 1.12 11.14
N TYR A 88 8.45 0.94 10.19
CA TYR A 88 8.60 0.07 9.03
C TYR A 88 8.44 0.91 7.77
N VAL A 89 8.92 0.39 6.64
CA VAL A 89 8.68 0.98 5.33
C VAL A 89 7.67 0.13 4.58
N TYR A 90 6.85 0.78 3.76
CA TYR A 90 5.92 0.07 2.91
C TYR A 90 5.88 0.61 1.49
N ASP A 91 5.41 -0.26 0.60
CA ASP A 91 5.06 0.04 -0.77
C ASP A 91 3.70 -0.55 -1.13
N LEU A 92 3.01 0.10 -2.06
CA LEU A 92 1.85 -0.44 -2.76
C LEU A 92 2.14 -0.39 -4.26
N PHE A 93 2.25 -1.57 -4.84
CA PHE A 93 2.37 -1.77 -6.28
C PHE A 93 1.06 -2.28 -6.85
N VAL A 94 0.74 -1.84 -8.07
CA VAL A 94 -0.39 -2.36 -8.84
C VAL A 94 0.04 -2.66 -10.26
N GLY A 95 -0.47 -3.76 -10.81
CA GLY A 95 -0.32 -4.14 -12.20
C GLY A 95 -1.61 -3.88 -12.96
N ALA A 96 -1.52 -3.14 -14.06
CA ALA A 96 -2.64 -2.87 -14.96
C ALA A 96 -2.12 -2.51 -16.35
N ASN A 97 -2.82 -2.95 -17.40
CA ASN A 97 -2.46 -2.70 -18.79
C ASN A 97 -1.03 -3.16 -19.11
N ASP A 98 -0.65 -4.36 -18.64
CA ASP A 98 0.70 -4.95 -18.78
C ASP A 98 1.85 -4.16 -18.11
N ASP A 99 1.57 -3.09 -17.36
CA ASP A 99 2.54 -2.27 -16.64
C ASP A 99 2.43 -2.44 -15.12
N ASN A 100 3.53 -2.18 -14.39
CA ASN A 100 3.57 -2.15 -12.93
C ASN A 100 3.86 -0.75 -12.40
N PHE A 101 2.99 -0.25 -11.53
CA PHE A 101 3.07 1.09 -10.96
C PHE A 101 3.31 1.02 -9.46
N ALA A 102 4.35 1.72 -8.99
CA ALA A 102 4.42 2.12 -7.58
C ALA A 102 3.45 3.29 -7.36
N ILE A 103 2.40 3.07 -6.58
CA ILE A 103 1.37 4.11 -6.39
C ILE A 103 1.44 4.76 -5.01
N LEU A 104 1.89 4.02 -4.00
CA LEU A 104 2.04 4.50 -2.63
C LEU A 104 3.33 3.97 -2.04
N THR A 105 4.03 4.81 -1.29
CA THR A 105 5.11 4.40 -0.41
C THR A 105 5.09 5.24 0.86
N GLY A 106 5.71 4.78 1.93
CA GLY A 106 5.87 5.59 3.12
C GLY A 106 6.31 4.77 4.30
N ASP A 107 6.15 5.38 5.47
CA ASP A 107 6.45 4.74 6.72
C ASP A 107 5.17 4.21 7.36
N LEU A 108 5.24 2.98 7.89
CA LEU A 108 4.23 2.44 8.79
C LEU A 108 4.80 2.49 10.21
N LEU A 109 4.22 3.36 11.04
CA LEU A 109 4.53 3.41 12.47
C LEU A 109 3.58 2.47 13.23
N VAL A 110 4.12 1.45 13.87
CA VAL A 110 3.37 0.54 14.75
C VAL A 110 3.61 0.93 16.20
N ARG A 111 2.53 1.07 16.98
CA ARG A 111 2.56 1.39 18.42
C ARG A 111 1.83 0.34 19.24
N ASP A 112 2.23 0.14 20.49
CA ASP A 112 1.54 -0.79 21.39
C ASP A 112 0.14 -0.28 21.81
N SER A 113 -0.09 1.03 21.77
CA SER A 113 -1.39 1.62 22.08
C SER A 113 -1.64 2.93 21.32
N ALA A 114 -2.91 3.32 21.23
CA ALA A 114 -3.32 4.58 20.59
C ALA A 114 -2.88 5.84 21.37
N ASP A 115 -2.51 5.70 22.64
CA ASP A 115 -2.37 6.80 23.59
C ASP A 115 -0.90 7.08 23.92
N GLU A 116 -0.17 7.59 22.91
CA GLU A 116 1.16 8.17 23.09
C GLU A 116 1.20 9.56 22.46
N ARG A 117 0.48 10.48 23.11
CA ARG A 117 0.86 11.90 23.12
C ARG A 117 1.54 12.19 24.46
N ARG A 118 2.88 12.12 24.47
CA ARG A 118 3.71 12.77 25.49
C ARG A 118 4.78 13.61 24.81
#